data_AF-A0A955Y233-F1
#
_entry.id   AF-A0A955Y233-F1
#
_cell.length_a   1.000
_cell.length_b   1.000
_cell.length_c   1.000
_cell.angle_alpha   90.00
_cell.angle_beta   90.00
_cell.angle_gamma   90.00
#
_symmetry.space_group_name_H-M   'P 1'
#
loop_
_entity.id
_entity.type
_entity.pdbx_description
1 polymer ?
#
loop_
_entity_poly.entity_id
_entity_poly.type
_entity_poly.pdbx_seq_one_letter_code
_entity_poly.pdbx_strand_id
1 'polypeptide(L)'
;MRALITAGGTSEPIDDVRVVTNLSSGRFGARIANALVARGVDVTLLGSRSMLSHPDWLDPRVRPVPFGSFRDLQGALAEHAPGQDLVLMAAAVSDYSPVPADGKIRSDADEIVIRMRRNPKLLPTLRDLCGDRAVVVGFKLLSGVSRDALVDVARGQLRGARLDLTVANDLRTFVGGLHPVVLVEDDRTTDYSGTKEDTAAFVADRVLELQRARSGEVREGASLTLFHRASGEVLVGRRLTGPSAGCWSVPGGRVEPGEGALDAARRELREEVGLGVPEGRPLARVEVVLPGDPPWRIAGFVAEVQHRRAPRPSEEIEASWMPLADALALEPATPGLSAVLQRVRHLLAQPTVAGADPPRL
;
A
#
# COMPACT_ATOMS: atom_id res chain seq x y z
N MET A 1 -1.80 -10.54 5.49
CA MET A 1 -2.77 -9.44 5.41
C MET A 1 -4.16 -10.04 5.18
N ARG A 2 -5.20 -9.51 5.84
CA ARG A 2 -6.59 -9.95 5.73
C ARG A 2 -7.48 -8.85 5.18
N ALA A 3 -8.37 -9.18 4.25
CA ALA A 3 -9.31 -8.25 3.67
C ALA A 3 -10.76 -8.71 3.81
N LEU A 4 -11.64 -7.76 4.09
CA LEU A 4 -13.08 -7.90 3.98
C LEU A 4 -13.59 -7.06 2.80
N ILE A 5 -14.35 -7.68 1.90
CA ILE A 5 -14.92 -7.01 0.73
C ILE A 5 -16.42 -7.27 0.70
N THR A 6 -17.23 -6.24 0.44
CA THR A 6 -18.66 -6.41 0.16
C THR A 6 -18.93 -6.31 -1.33
N ALA A 7 -19.79 -7.18 -1.88
CA ALA A 7 -20.09 -7.19 -3.31
C ALA A 7 -21.55 -7.59 -3.61
N GLY A 8 -22.12 -6.98 -4.64
CA GLY A 8 -23.51 -7.20 -5.06
C GLY A 8 -24.49 -6.19 -4.47
N GLY A 9 -25.76 -6.27 -4.86
CA GLY A 9 -26.84 -5.44 -4.32
C GLY A 9 -27.57 -6.09 -3.14
N THR A 10 -27.98 -5.30 -2.15
CA THR A 10 -28.95 -5.74 -1.14
C THR A 10 -30.35 -5.88 -1.75
N SER A 11 -31.12 -6.84 -1.24
CA SER A 11 -32.52 -7.09 -1.60
C SER A 11 -33.40 -6.91 -0.37
N GLU A 12 -34.26 -5.90 -0.39
CA GLU A 12 -35.12 -5.52 0.72
C GLU A 12 -36.53 -6.11 0.53
N PRO A 13 -37.01 -6.99 1.43
CA PRO A 13 -38.31 -7.64 1.28
C PRO A 13 -39.46 -6.64 1.36
N ILE A 14 -40.36 -6.72 0.38
CA ILE A 14 -41.67 -6.03 0.37
C ILE A 14 -42.70 -6.93 1.05
N ASP A 15 -42.69 -8.21 0.72
CA ASP A 15 -43.52 -9.29 1.27
C ASP A 15 -42.77 -10.64 1.11
N ASP A 16 -43.45 -11.76 1.36
CA ASP A 16 -42.88 -13.11 1.28
C ASP A 16 -42.35 -13.52 -0.11
N VAL A 17 -42.66 -12.76 -1.17
CA VAL A 17 -42.34 -13.11 -2.57
C VAL A 17 -41.50 -12.02 -3.25
N ARG A 18 -41.69 -10.75 -2.90
CA ARG A 18 -41.16 -9.61 -3.64
C ARG A 18 -40.10 -8.86 -2.85
N VAL A 19 -39.12 -8.33 -3.57
CA VAL A 19 -38.03 -7.52 -3.01
C VAL A 19 -37.81 -6.25 -3.84
N VAL A 20 -37.31 -5.19 -3.21
CA VAL A 20 -36.65 -4.06 -3.87
C VAL A 20 -35.15 -4.32 -3.86
N THR A 21 -34.50 -4.33 -5.02
CA THR A 21 -33.06 -4.65 -5.10
C THR A 21 -32.29 -3.65 -5.95
N ASN A 22 -31.04 -3.40 -5.57
CA ASN A 22 -30.10 -2.64 -6.39
C ASN A 22 -29.58 -3.51 -7.56
N LEU A 23 -29.28 -2.86 -8.69
CA LEU A 23 -28.88 -3.52 -9.94
C LEU A 23 -27.44 -4.06 -9.96
N SER A 24 -26.65 -3.87 -8.89
CA SER A 24 -25.26 -4.30 -8.87
C SER A 24 -25.14 -5.83 -8.92
N SER A 25 -24.45 -6.33 -9.94
CA SER A 25 -24.12 -7.75 -10.09
C SER A 25 -23.00 -8.21 -9.16
N GLY A 26 -22.25 -7.29 -8.54
CA GLY A 26 -21.10 -7.62 -7.69
C GLY A 26 -19.83 -8.05 -8.42
N ARG A 27 -19.84 -8.09 -9.76
CA ARG A 27 -18.67 -8.54 -10.55
C ARG A 27 -17.40 -7.74 -10.28
N PHE A 28 -17.49 -6.41 -10.13
CA PHE A 28 -16.29 -5.61 -9.87
C PHE A 28 -15.68 -5.93 -8.50
N GLY A 29 -16.51 -6.08 -7.46
CA GLY A 29 -16.06 -6.55 -6.15
C GLY A 29 -15.41 -7.94 -6.18
N ALA A 30 -15.97 -8.87 -6.97
CA ALA A 30 -15.34 -10.18 -7.22
C ALA A 30 -13.94 -10.04 -7.84
N ARG A 31 -13.79 -9.18 -8.86
CA ARG A 31 -12.49 -8.96 -9.51
C ARG A 31 -11.45 -8.37 -8.56
N ILE A 32 -11.85 -7.44 -7.69
CA ILE A 32 -10.95 -6.89 -6.67
C ILE A 32 -10.55 -7.97 -5.67
N ALA A 33 -11.50 -8.81 -5.22
CA ALA A 33 -11.21 -9.94 -4.34
C ALA A 33 -10.18 -10.89 -4.95
N ASN A 34 -10.37 -11.30 -6.20
CA ASN A 34 -9.43 -12.17 -6.90
C ASN A 34 -8.06 -11.50 -7.08
N ALA A 35 -8.03 -10.20 -7.37
CA ALA A 35 -6.77 -9.45 -7.51
C ALA A 35 -5.99 -9.36 -6.18
N LEU A 36 -6.67 -9.22 -5.05
CA LEU A 36 -6.05 -9.24 -3.72
C LEU A 36 -5.55 -10.65 -3.35
N VAL A 37 -6.33 -11.69 -3.62
CA VAL A 37 -5.91 -13.08 -3.44
C VAL A 37 -4.67 -13.41 -4.27
N ALA A 38 -4.60 -12.93 -5.52
CA ALA A 38 -3.43 -13.11 -6.39
C ALA A 38 -2.15 -12.46 -5.81
N ARG A 39 -2.29 -11.52 -4.87
CA ARG A 39 -1.20 -10.84 -4.15
C ARG A 39 -0.95 -11.41 -2.75
N GLY A 40 -1.54 -12.57 -2.44
CA GLY A 40 -1.33 -13.27 -1.17
C GLY A 40 -2.15 -12.74 0.00
N VAL A 41 -3.23 -11.99 -0.26
CA VAL A 41 -4.16 -11.52 0.77
C VAL A 41 -5.18 -12.62 1.08
N ASP A 42 -5.45 -12.85 2.36
CA ASP A 42 -6.56 -13.69 2.81
C ASP A 42 -7.87 -12.89 2.73
N VAL A 43 -8.79 -13.29 1.86
CA VAL A 43 -9.97 -12.49 1.51
C VAL A 43 -11.26 -13.17 1.98
N THR A 44 -12.00 -12.48 2.84
CA THR A 44 -13.41 -12.76 3.10
C THR A 44 -14.28 -11.83 2.24
N LEU A 45 -15.19 -12.40 1.46
CA LEU A 45 -16.12 -11.64 0.63
C LEU A 45 -17.55 -11.80 1.14
N LEU A 46 -18.14 -10.72 1.65
CA LEU A 46 -19.58 -10.65 1.89
C LEU A 46 -20.26 -10.42 0.54
N GLY A 47 -20.89 -11.45 -0.01
CA GLY A 47 -21.50 -11.43 -1.34
C GLY A 47 -23.03 -11.50 -1.27
N SER A 48 -23.72 -10.75 -2.12
CA SER A 48 -25.17 -10.91 -2.23
C SER A 48 -25.51 -12.31 -2.77
N ARG A 49 -26.66 -12.87 -2.37
CA ARG A 49 -27.10 -14.21 -2.84
C ARG A 49 -27.09 -14.36 -4.36
N SER A 50 -27.47 -13.31 -5.10
CA SER A 50 -27.46 -13.31 -6.57
C SER A 50 -26.05 -13.32 -7.16
N MET A 51 -25.08 -12.70 -6.50
CA MET A 51 -23.68 -12.74 -6.93
C MET A 51 -23.10 -14.13 -6.66
N LEU A 52 -23.33 -14.67 -5.47
CA LEU A 52 -22.79 -15.97 -5.05
C LEU A 52 -23.42 -17.17 -5.78
N SER A 53 -24.52 -16.98 -6.51
CA SER A 53 -25.02 -18.00 -7.45
C SER A 53 -24.14 -18.18 -8.69
N HIS A 54 -23.07 -17.39 -8.83
CA HIS A 54 -22.08 -17.47 -9.91
C HIS A 54 -20.67 -17.74 -9.34
N PRO A 55 -20.42 -18.97 -8.83
CA PRO A 55 -19.16 -19.29 -8.14
C PRO A 55 -17.92 -19.09 -9.00
N ASP A 56 -18.04 -19.27 -10.32
CA ASP A 56 -16.94 -19.12 -11.29
C ASP A 56 -16.37 -17.69 -11.38
N TRP A 57 -17.03 -16.70 -10.76
CA TRP A 57 -16.49 -15.34 -10.69
C TRP A 57 -15.43 -15.16 -9.61
N LEU A 58 -15.34 -16.08 -8.65
CA LEU A 58 -14.44 -16.00 -7.50
C LEU A 58 -13.26 -16.98 -7.65
N ASP A 59 -12.07 -16.52 -7.25
CA ASP A 59 -10.93 -17.41 -7.03
C ASP A 59 -11.28 -18.40 -5.90
N PRO A 60 -10.95 -19.70 -6.01
CA PRO A 60 -11.28 -20.71 -5.00
C PRO A 60 -10.75 -20.41 -3.58
N ARG A 61 -9.76 -19.53 -3.44
CA ARG A 61 -9.19 -19.12 -2.15
C ARG A 61 -9.98 -17.99 -1.47
N VAL A 62 -10.92 -17.34 -2.16
CA VAL A 62 -11.82 -16.36 -1.54
C VAL A 62 -12.79 -17.10 -0.63
N ARG A 63 -13.01 -16.57 0.59
CA ARG A 63 -14.01 -17.09 1.54
C ARG A 63 -15.34 -16.33 1.38
N PRO A 64 -16.36 -16.87 0.69
CA PRO A 64 -17.64 -16.20 0.51
C PRO A 64 -18.51 -16.31 1.78
N VAL A 65 -19.21 -15.23 2.10
CA VAL A 65 -20.24 -15.17 3.15
C VAL A 65 -21.48 -14.50 2.55
N PRO A 66 -22.66 -15.16 2.53
CA PRO A 66 -23.85 -14.61 1.88
C PRO A 66 -24.51 -13.52 2.72
N PHE A 67 -25.03 -12.47 2.06
CA PHE A 67 -26.02 -11.55 2.63
C PHE A 67 -27.23 -11.40 1.69
N GLY A 68 -28.40 -11.07 2.26
CA GLY A 68 -29.61 -10.73 1.50
C GLY A 68 -29.96 -9.25 1.63
N SER A 69 -30.35 -8.85 2.84
CA SER A 69 -30.86 -7.50 3.13
C SER A 69 -29.79 -6.55 3.68
N PHE A 70 -30.15 -5.27 3.82
CA PHE A 70 -29.40 -4.28 4.58
C PHE A 70 -29.06 -4.78 6.00
N ARG A 71 -30.02 -5.39 6.70
CA ARG A 71 -29.83 -5.87 8.08
C ARG A 71 -28.85 -7.03 8.12
N ASP A 72 -28.94 -7.94 7.16
CA ASP A 72 -28.01 -9.07 7.04
C ASP A 72 -26.58 -8.55 6.85
N LEU A 73 -26.41 -7.59 5.93
CA LEU A 73 -25.11 -6.99 5.65
C LEU A 73 -24.57 -6.21 6.86
N GLN A 74 -25.42 -5.51 7.59
CA GLN A 74 -25.04 -4.82 8.82
C GLN A 74 -24.51 -5.79 9.88
N GLY A 75 -25.21 -6.91 10.09
CA GLY A 75 -24.77 -7.96 11.02
C GLY A 75 -23.46 -8.60 10.59
N ALA A 76 -23.35 -8.98 9.31
CA ALA A 76 -22.14 -9.58 8.76
C ALA A 76 -20.91 -8.65 8.83
N LEU A 77 -21.10 -7.33 8.63
CA LEU A 77 -20.03 -6.36 8.85
C LEU A 77 -19.60 -6.29 10.31
N ALA A 78 -20.55 -6.26 11.25
CA ALA A 78 -20.22 -6.23 12.68
C ALA A 78 -19.44 -7.47 13.12
N GLU A 79 -19.74 -8.63 12.52
CA GLU A 79 -19.06 -9.89 12.80
C GLU A 79 -17.66 -9.97 12.16
N HIS A 80 -17.51 -9.55 10.90
CA HIS A 80 -16.31 -9.84 10.10
C HIS A 80 -15.34 -8.68 9.92
N ALA A 81 -15.76 -7.42 10.15
CA ALA A 81 -14.88 -6.25 10.02
C ALA A 81 -13.79 -6.16 11.10
N PRO A 82 -14.00 -6.60 12.36
CA PRO A 82 -12.94 -6.56 13.36
C PRO A 82 -11.69 -7.34 12.96
N GLY A 83 -10.52 -6.72 13.13
CA GLY A 83 -9.22 -7.33 12.87
C GLY A 83 -8.79 -7.40 11.39
N GLN A 84 -9.59 -6.87 10.47
CA GLN A 84 -9.22 -6.80 9.05
C GLN A 84 -8.14 -5.72 8.84
N ASP A 85 -7.20 -5.99 7.92
CA ASP A 85 -6.23 -4.99 7.49
C ASP A 85 -6.84 -4.09 6.39
N LEU A 86 -7.73 -4.65 5.58
CA LEU A 86 -8.42 -3.96 4.49
C LEU A 86 -9.93 -4.17 4.60
N VAL A 87 -10.73 -3.11 4.46
CA VAL A 87 -12.19 -3.19 4.39
C VAL A 87 -12.70 -2.40 3.19
N LEU A 88 -13.24 -3.09 2.17
CA LEU A 88 -13.71 -2.49 0.92
C LEU A 88 -15.23 -2.63 0.80
N MET A 89 -15.94 -1.50 0.81
CA MET A 89 -17.40 -1.46 0.76
C MET A 89 -17.95 -1.30 -0.66
N ALA A 90 -17.78 -2.32 -1.51
CA ALA A 90 -18.16 -2.29 -2.93
C ALA A 90 -19.60 -2.76 -3.23
N ALA A 91 -20.35 -3.21 -2.21
CA ALA A 91 -21.77 -3.56 -2.37
C ALA A 91 -22.64 -2.33 -2.62
N ALA A 92 -23.67 -2.49 -3.47
CA ALA A 92 -24.71 -1.49 -3.65
C ALA A 92 -25.78 -1.67 -2.56
N VAL A 93 -25.63 -0.92 -1.48
CA VAL A 93 -26.51 -0.99 -0.31
C VAL A 93 -27.74 -0.11 -0.48
N SER A 94 -28.92 -0.64 -0.17
CA SER A 94 -30.20 0.08 -0.24
C SER A 94 -30.27 1.20 0.80
N ASP A 95 -30.50 2.43 0.34
CA ASP A 95 -30.70 3.60 1.21
C ASP A 95 -32.05 3.56 1.96
N TYR A 96 -33.00 2.74 1.49
CA TYR A 96 -34.32 2.57 2.08
C TYR A 96 -34.73 1.10 2.05
N SER A 97 -35.54 0.70 3.02
CA SER A 97 -36.21 -0.62 3.05
C SER A 97 -37.72 -0.43 3.16
N PRO A 98 -38.53 -1.35 2.60
CA PRO A 98 -39.97 -1.35 2.80
C PRO A 98 -40.33 -1.40 4.29
N VAL A 99 -41.38 -0.67 4.66
CA VAL A 99 -42.04 -0.84 5.94
C VAL A 99 -42.82 -2.16 5.85
N PRO A 100 -42.64 -3.11 6.79
CA PRO A 100 -43.34 -4.38 6.75
C PRO A 100 -44.84 -4.17 6.64
N ALA A 101 -45.47 -4.88 5.70
CA ALA A 101 -46.90 -5.10 5.67
C ALA A 101 -47.17 -6.53 6.17
N ASP A 102 -48.22 -6.73 6.97
CA ASP A 102 -48.56 -8.07 7.43
C ASP A 102 -49.12 -8.92 6.27
N GLY A 103 -48.38 -9.96 5.88
CA GLY A 103 -48.77 -10.93 4.85
C GLY A 103 -48.54 -10.49 3.41
N LYS A 104 -48.79 -11.40 2.45
CA LYS A 104 -48.73 -11.14 1.01
C LYS A 104 -49.78 -10.10 0.62
N ILE A 105 -49.34 -8.99 0.03
CA ILE A 105 -50.26 -7.99 -0.54
C ILE A 105 -51.07 -8.66 -1.65
N ARG A 106 -52.41 -8.59 -1.55
CA ARG A 106 -53.33 -9.23 -2.50
C ARG A 106 -53.13 -8.66 -3.91
N SER A 107 -53.26 -9.52 -4.91
CA SER A 107 -52.99 -9.24 -6.32
C SER A 107 -54.20 -8.67 -7.09
N ASP A 108 -55.29 -8.36 -6.40
CA ASP A 108 -56.55 -7.84 -6.96
C ASP A 108 -56.65 -6.31 -6.89
N ALA A 109 -55.61 -5.62 -6.40
CA ALA A 109 -55.56 -4.17 -6.38
C ALA A 109 -55.00 -3.61 -7.69
N ASP A 110 -55.66 -2.59 -8.24
CA ASP A 110 -55.18 -1.85 -9.42
C ASP A 110 -53.85 -1.11 -9.16
N GLU A 111 -53.60 -0.74 -7.89
CA GLU A 111 -52.39 -0.04 -7.45
C GLU A 111 -51.83 -0.64 -6.15
N ILE A 112 -50.50 -0.63 -6.02
CA ILE A 112 -49.79 -1.04 -4.80
C ILE A 112 -48.92 0.12 -4.33
N VAL A 113 -49.13 0.54 -3.08
CA VAL A 113 -48.31 1.58 -2.43
C VAL A 113 -47.34 0.93 -1.46
N ILE A 114 -46.05 1.05 -1.73
CA ILE A 114 -44.97 0.55 -0.85
C ILE A 114 -44.42 1.72 -0.06
N ARG A 115 -44.66 1.72 1.26
CA ARG A 115 -44.06 2.70 2.17
C ARG A 115 -42.62 2.29 2.46
N MET A 116 -41.68 3.23 2.37
CA MET A 116 -40.25 2.97 2.56
C MET A 116 -39.73 3.76 3.78
N ARG A 117 -38.79 3.18 4.52
CA ARG A 117 -38.06 3.85 5.61
C ARG A 117 -36.57 3.93 5.27
N ARG A 118 -35.95 5.07 5.54
CA ARG A 118 -34.51 5.27 5.33
C ARG A 118 -33.69 4.34 6.24
N ASN A 119 -32.68 3.71 5.68
CA ASN A 119 -31.70 2.92 6.41
C ASN A 119 -30.60 3.81 7.02
N PRO A 120 -30.02 3.42 8.17
CA PRO A 120 -28.85 4.09 8.70
C PRO A 120 -27.65 3.92 7.77
N LYS A 121 -26.70 4.85 7.81
CA LYS A 121 -25.49 4.78 6.98
C LYS A 121 -24.49 3.79 7.58
N LEU A 122 -24.11 2.76 6.81
CA LEU A 122 -23.11 1.76 7.24
C LEU A 122 -21.68 2.28 7.17
N LEU A 123 -21.31 3.00 6.11
CA LEU A 123 -19.93 3.46 5.87
C LEU A 123 -19.29 4.17 7.08
N PRO A 124 -19.93 5.15 7.74
CA PRO A 124 -19.34 5.85 8.88
C PRO A 124 -19.03 4.97 10.09
N THR A 125 -19.69 3.81 10.20
CA THR A 125 -19.51 2.85 11.30
C THR A 125 -18.29 1.95 11.10
N LEU A 126 -17.79 1.82 9.86
CA LEU A 126 -16.72 0.86 9.52
C LEU A 126 -15.44 1.13 10.31
N ARG A 127 -15.04 2.41 10.41
CA ARG A 127 -13.83 2.80 11.16
C ARG A 127 -13.87 2.31 12.60
N ASP A 128 -15.03 2.41 13.27
CA ASP A 128 -15.17 1.98 14.65
C ASP A 128 -15.18 0.45 14.78
N LEU A 129 -15.63 -0.27 13.73
CA LEU A 129 -15.63 -1.74 13.71
C LEU A 129 -14.24 -2.34 13.44
N CYS A 130 -13.46 -1.77 12.51
CA CYS A 130 -12.16 -2.32 12.09
C CYS A 130 -10.96 -1.66 12.77
N GLY A 131 -11.13 -0.47 13.35
CA GLY A 131 -10.09 0.30 14.02
C GLY A 131 -9.20 1.12 13.08
N ASP A 132 -8.27 1.86 13.68
CA ASP A 132 -7.39 2.80 12.98
C ASP A 132 -6.23 2.14 12.21
N ARG A 133 -6.01 0.83 12.37
CA ARG A 133 -4.96 0.15 11.60
C ARG A 133 -5.43 -0.34 10.23
N ALA A 134 -6.74 -0.43 10.02
CA ALA A 134 -7.30 -0.89 8.76
C ALA A 134 -7.34 0.24 7.72
N VAL A 135 -7.09 -0.09 6.45
CA VAL A 135 -7.47 0.77 5.32
C VAL A 135 -8.94 0.53 4.98
N VAL A 136 -9.73 1.60 5.00
CA VAL A 136 -11.19 1.56 4.74
C VAL A 136 -11.49 2.24 3.41
N VAL A 137 -12.12 1.51 2.50
CA VAL A 137 -12.38 1.95 1.13
C VAL A 137 -13.88 2.01 0.86
N GLY A 138 -14.35 3.16 0.40
CA GLY A 138 -15.73 3.36 -0.06
C GLY A 138 -15.83 3.37 -1.59
N PHE A 139 -17.03 3.13 -2.09
CA PHE A 139 -17.33 3.25 -3.52
C PHE A 139 -18.41 4.30 -3.74
N LYS A 140 -18.29 5.04 -4.84
CA LYS A 140 -19.26 6.06 -5.25
C LYS A 140 -19.55 5.99 -6.74
N LEU A 141 -20.74 5.50 -7.06
CA LEU A 141 -21.29 5.52 -8.41
C LEU A 141 -22.20 6.74 -8.58
N LEU A 142 -21.92 7.58 -9.59
CA LEU A 142 -22.83 8.63 -10.07
C LEU A 142 -23.20 8.35 -11.54
N SER A 143 -24.02 9.20 -12.15
CA SER A 143 -24.44 9.03 -13.54
C SER A 143 -24.59 10.37 -14.25
N GLY A 144 -23.81 10.59 -15.30
CA GLY A 144 -23.87 11.76 -16.15
C GLY A 144 -23.39 13.05 -15.48
N VAL A 145 -22.40 12.96 -14.60
CA VAL A 145 -21.80 14.12 -13.91
C VAL A 145 -20.42 14.43 -14.49
N SER A 146 -19.94 15.67 -14.27
CA SER A 146 -18.56 16.02 -14.60
C SER A 146 -17.59 15.30 -13.66
N ARG A 147 -16.33 15.18 -14.08
CA ARG A 147 -15.25 14.63 -13.25
C ARG A 147 -15.11 15.38 -11.93
N ASP A 148 -15.16 16.71 -11.95
CA ASP A 148 -14.98 17.53 -10.75
C ASP A 148 -16.13 17.31 -9.75
N ALA A 149 -17.37 17.25 -10.24
CA ALA A 149 -18.52 16.92 -9.39
C ALA A 149 -18.42 15.51 -8.80
N LEU A 150 -17.93 14.54 -9.57
CA LEU A 150 -17.66 13.18 -9.09
C LEU A 150 -16.62 13.18 -7.96
N VAL A 151 -15.51 13.89 -8.14
CA VAL A 151 -14.43 14.02 -7.15
C VAL A 151 -14.91 14.72 -5.89
N ASP A 152 -15.68 15.80 -6.01
CA ASP A 152 -16.20 16.54 -4.86
C ASP A 152 -17.13 15.69 -4.00
N VAL A 153 -18.04 14.96 -4.65
CA VAL A 153 -18.94 14.04 -3.95
C VAL A 153 -18.16 12.88 -3.29
N ALA A 154 -17.14 12.36 -3.96
CA ALA A 154 -16.29 11.29 -3.43
C ALA A 154 -15.44 11.75 -2.23
N ARG A 155 -14.90 12.97 -2.27
CA ARG A 155 -14.15 13.60 -1.18
C ARG A 155 -15.06 13.89 0.02
N GLY A 156 -16.30 14.29 -0.22
CA GLY A 156 -17.32 14.43 0.82
C GLY A 156 -17.62 13.09 1.53
N GLN A 157 -17.74 12.00 0.77
CA GLN A 157 -17.91 10.65 1.33
C GLN A 157 -16.68 10.22 2.15
N LEU A 158 -15.48 10.46 1.62
CA LEU A 158 -14.21 10.13 2.28
C LEU A 158 -14.13 10.74 3.68
N ARG A 159 -14.31 12.06 3.77
CA ARG A 159 -14.24 12.80 5.04
C ARG A 159 -15.40 12.45 5.96
N GLY A 160 -16.63 12.42 5.44
CA GLY A 160 -17.82 12.15 6.23
C GLY A 160 -17.88 10.74 6.85
N ALA A 161 -17.17 9.77 6.26
CA ALA A 161 -17.12 8.39 6.75
C ALA A 161 -15.73 7.95 7.27
N ARG A 162 -14.76 8.86 7.37
CA ARG A 162 -13.38 8.58 7.84
C ARG A 162 -12.69 7.47 7.02
N LEU A 163 -12.87 7.51 5.69
CA LEU A 163 -12.27 6.55 4.76
C LEU A 163 -10.83 6.94 4.41
N ASP A 164 -10.07 5.96 3.96
CA ASP A 164 -8.73 6.15 3.38
C ASP A 164 -8.80 6.45 1.88
N LEU A 165 -9.79 5.85 1.21
CA LEU A 165 -9.93 5.92 -0.24
C LEU A 165 -11.41 5.84 -0.61
N THR A 166 -11.83 6.70 -1.55
CA THR A 166 -13.09 6.53 -2.26
C THR A 166 -12.78 6.18 -3.72
N VAL A 167 -13.28 5.03 -4.19
CA VAL A 167 -13.28 4.66 -5.60
C VAL A 167 -14.55 5.22 -6.24
N ALA A 168 -14.40 6.26 -7.05
CA ALA A 168 -15.51 6.96 -7.68
C ALA A 168 -15.58 6.63 -9.17
N ASN A 169 -16.79 6.50 -9.71
CA ASN A 169 -17.00 6.23 -11.12
C ASN A 169 -18.37 6.75 -11.61
N ASP A 170 -18.48 7.00 -12.91
CA ASP A 170 -19.72 7.41 -13.56
C ASP A 170 -20.29 6.25 -14.40
N LEU A 171 -21.58 5.97 -14.28
CA LEU A 171 -22.24 4.89 -15.01
C LEU A 171 -22.13 5.07 -16.54
N ARG A 172 -22.14 6.32 -17.03
CA ARG A 172 -22.11 6.63 -18.46
C ARG A 172 -20.72 6.50 -19.09
N THR A 173 -19.67 6.37 -18.27
CA THR A 173 -18.29 6.24 -18.78
C THR A 173 -17.89 4.80 -19.10
N PHE A 174 -18.76 3.82 -18.83
CA PHE A 174 -18.52 2.42 -19.19
C PHE A 174 -18.74 2.17 -20.69
N VAL A 175 -17.80 2.63 -21.52
CA VAL A 175 -17.81 2.51 -22.98
C VAL A 175 -16.69 1.58 -23.44
N GLY A 176 -16.93 0.76 -24.48
CA GLY A 176 -15.90 -0.05 -25.12
C GLY A 176 -15.29 -1.15 -24.23
N GLY A 177 -16.01 -1.61 -23.20
CA GLY A 177 -15.51 -2.62 -22.25
C GLY A 177 -14.58 -2.07 -21.17
N LEU A 178 -14.32 -0.75 -21.18
CA LEU A 178 -13.51 -0.09 -20.17
C LEU A 178 -14.30 0.13 -18.87
N HIS A 179 -13.56 0.24 -17.77
CA HIS A 179 -14.09 0.47 -16.43
C HIS A 179 -13.41 1.68 -15.75
N PRO A 180 -13.63 2.92 -16.23
CA PRO A 180 -12.94 4.09 -15.68
C PRO A 180 -13.29 4.32 -14.20
N VAL A 181 -12.27 4.64 -13.40
CA VAL A 181 -12.40 5.01 -12.00
C VAL A 181 -11.54 6.23 -11.69
N VAL A 182 -11.96 6.97 -10.67
CA VAL A 182 -11.21 8.05 -10.04
C VAL A 182 -10.98 7.65 -8.59
N LEU A 183 -9.71 7.46 -8.23
CA LEU A 183 -9.29 7.20 -6.85
C LEU A 183 -9.15 8.53 -6.14
N VAL A 184 -9.95 8.74 -5.10
CA VAL A 184 -9.96 9.98 -4.32
C VAL A 184 -9.47 9.70 -2.91
N GLU A 185 -8.35 10.33 -2.56
CA GLU A 185 -7.72 10.37 -1.24
C GLU A 185 -7.83 11.81 -0.70
N ASP A 186 -7.34 12.11 0.50
CA ASP A 186 -7.52 13.45 1.08
C ASP A 186 -6.69 14.54 0.36
N ASP A 187 -5.47 14.21 -0.03
CA ASP A 187 -4.51 15.09 -0.71
C ASP A 187 -4.29 14.76 -2.20
N ARG A 188 -4.76 13.60 -2.65
CA ARG A 188 -4.48 13.07 -3.98
C ARG A 188 -5.75 12.64 -4.72
N THR A 189 -5.72 12.79 -6.04
CA THR A 189 -6.72 12.20 -6.94
C THR A 189 -6.01 11.56 -8.13
N THR A 190 -6.37 10.33 -8.48
CA THR A 190 -5.73 9.57 -9.56
C THR A 190 -6.80 8.97 -10.46
N ASP A 191 -6.74 9.29 -11.76
CA ASP A 191 -7.63 8.70 -12.76
C ASP A 191 -7.01 7.43 -13.33
N TYR A 192 -7.85 6.43 -13.58
CA TYR A 192 -7.44 5.21 -14.27
C TYR A 192 -8.58 4.69 -15.15
N SER A 193 -8.22 4.18 -16.33
CA SER A 193 -9.17 3.56 -17.25
C SER A 193 -8.53 2.36 -17.93
N GLY A 194 -8.92 1.16 -17.50
CA GLY A 194 -8.54 -0.10 -18.13
C GLY A 194 -9.75 -1.01 -18.31
N THR A 195 -9.53 -2.29 -18.58
CA THR A 195 -10.61 -3.29 -18.50
C THR A 195 -11.12 -3.40 -17.06
N LYS A 196 -12.22 -4.14 -16.84
CA LYS A 196 -12.73 -4.35 -15.47
C LYS A 196 -11.71 -5.10 -14.61
N GLU A 197 -11.00 -6.04 -15.21
CA GLU A 197 -9.93 -6.83 -14.61
C GLU A 197 -8.72 -5.94 -14.26
N ASP A 198 -8.22 -5.14 -15.20
CA ASP A 198 -7.08 -4.26 -14.96
C ASP A 198 -7.39 -3.17 -13.93
N THR A 199 -8.60 -2.62 -13.98
CA THR A 199 -9.05 -1.61 -13.03
C THR A 199 -9.19 -2.20 -11.62
N ALA A 200 -9.65 -3.45 -11.50
CA ALA A 200 -9.70 -4.12 -10.21
C ALA A 200 -8.30 -4.40 -9.65
N ALA A 201 -7.35 -4.79 -10.51
CA ALA A 201 -5.95 -4.95 -10.15
C ALA A 201 -5.33 -3.62 -9.68
N PHE A 202 -5.58 -2.54 -10.41
CA PHE A 202 -5.13 -1.19 -10.05
C PHE A 202 -5.66 -0.73 -8.68
N VAL A 203 -6.96 -0.96 -8.40
CA VAL A 203 -7.56 -0.69 -7.08
C VAL A 203 -6.90 -1.55 -5.99
N ALA A 204 -6.69 -2.84 -6.25
CA ALA A 204 -6.05 -3.74 -5.30
C ALA A 204 -4.62 -3.31 -4.96
N ASP A 205 -3.82 -2.94 -5.96
CA ASP A 205 -2.46 -2.42 -5.76
C ASP A 205 -2.48 -1.17 -4.88
N ARG A 206 -3.34 -0.19 -5.19
CA ARG A 206 -3.40 1.05 -4.43
C ARG A 206 -3.82 0.83 -2.98
N VAL A 207 -4.75 -0.08 -2.72
CA VAL A 207 -5.19 -0.39 -1.36
C VAL A 207 -4.09 -1.07 -0.55
N LEU A 208 -3.25 -1.91 -1.17
CA LEU A 208 -2.11 -2.52 -0.52
C LEU A 208 -1.02 -1.52 -0.20
N GLU A 209 -0.70 -0.61 -1.13
CA GLU A 209 0.19 0.54 -0.91
C GLU A 209 -0.23 1.35 0.33
N LEU A 210 -1.52 1.74 0.38
CA LEU A 210 -2.08 2.46 1.53
C LEU A 210 -1.91 1.69 2.84
N GLN A 211 -2.10 0.37 2.83
CA GLN A 211 -1.98 -0.43 4.05
C GLN A 211 -0.54 -0.61 4.51
N ARG A 212 0.42 -0.71 3.58
CA ARG A 212 1.85 -0.71 3.94
C ARG A 212 2.25 0.62 4.56
N ALA A 213 1.81 1.73 3.98
CA ALA A 213 2.03 3.06 4.56
C ALA A 213 1.37 3.21 5.94
N ARG A 214 0.12 2.77 6.12
CA ARG A 214 -0.64 2.85 7.38
C ARG A 214 -0.08 1.95 8.48
N SER A 215 0.41 0.76 8.13
CA SER A 215 1.05 -0.15 9.08
C SER A 215 2.45 0.30 9.50
N GLY A 216 3.01 1.33 8.84
CA GLY A 216 4.37 1.80 9.08
C GLY A 216 5.41 0.77 8.63
N GLU A 217 5.09 -0.06 7.63
CA GLU A 217 6.03 -1.03 7.07
C GLU A 217 7.15 -0.25 6.36
N VAL A 218 8.40 -0.49 6.74
CA VAL A 218 9.59 0.17 6.20
C VAL A 218 10.54 -0.91 5.70
N ARG A 219 11.13 -0.71 4.52
CA ARG A 219 12.24 -1.56 4.06
C ARG A 219 13.51 -1.13 4.78
N GLU A 220 14.12 -2.05 5.50
CA GLU A 220 15.39 -1.81 6.16
C GLU A 220 16.54 -2.15 5.19
N GLY A 221 17.44 -1.19 5.01
CA GLY A 221 18.67 -1.33 4.25
C GLY A 221 19.88 -0.94 5.11
N ALA A 222 21.06 -1.39 4.71
CA ALA A 222 22.29 -1.02 5.39
C ALA A 222 23.44 -0.88 4.41
N SER A 223 24.35 0.06 4.70
CA SER A 223 25.54 0.31 3.88
C SER A 223 26.76 0.55 4.75
N LEU A 224 27.94 0.25 4.21
CA LEU A 224 29.21 0.45 4.90
C LEU A 224 30.22 1.12 3.98
N THR A 225 30.61 2.33 4.33
CA THR A 225 31.64 3.09 3.62
C THR A 225 32.96 3.05 4.37
N LEU A 226 34.03 2.75 3.62
CA LEU A 226 35.38 2.75 4.13
C LEU A 226 36.08 4.06 3.72
N PHE A 227 36.87 4.64 4.63
CA PHE A 227 37.77 5.72 4.31
C PHE A 227 39.18 5.43 4.84
N HIS A 228 40.19 6.01 4.20
CA HIS A 228 41.58 5.89 4.59
C HIS A 228 42.12 7.28 4.95
N ARG A 229 42.37 7.50 6.25
CA ARG A 229 42.71 8.81 6.80
C ARG A 229 43.95 9.44 6.18
N ALA A 230 45.02 8.65 6.00
CA ALA A 230 46.30 9.18 5.55
C ALA A 230 46.27 9.67 4.09
N SER A 231 45.40 9.11 3.24
CA SER A 231 45.22 9.60 1.86
C SER A 231 44.01 10.51 1.67
N GLY A 232 43.09 10.55 2.63
CA GLY A 232 41.84 11.31 2.50
C GLY A 232 40.88 10.72 1.46
N GLU A 233 41.05 9.46 1.10
CA GLU A 233 40.21 8.77 0.11
C GLU A 233 39.11 7.96 0.78
N VAL A 234 38.03 7.80 0.03
CA VAL A 234 36.82 7.09 0.40
C VAL A 234 36.49 6.06 -0.68
N LEU A 235 35.96 4.92 -0.26
CA LEU A 235 35.44 3.89 -1.15
C LEU A 235 34.02 4.26 -1.56
N VAL A 236 33.82 4.48 -2.87
CA VAL A 236 32.52 4.75 -3.48
C VAL A 236 32.30 3.77 -4.62
N GLY A 237 31.05 3.55 -5.03
CA GLY A 237 30.77 2.65 -6.14
C GLY A 237 29.65 3.14 -7.05
N ARG A 238 29.81 2.86 -8.34
CA ARG A 238 28.81 3.14 -9.36
C ARG A 238 27.93 1.91 -9.56
N ARG A 239 26.62 2.06 -9.35
CA ARG A 239 25.68 0.94 -9.52
C ARG A 239 25.54 0.58 -10.99
N LEU A 240 25.69 -0.69 -11.30
CA LEU A 240 25.55 -1.23 -12.67
C LEU A 240 24.12 -1.71 -12.93
N THR A 241 23.43 -2.18 -11.90
CA THR A 241 22.08 -2.76 -11.99
C THR A 241 21.13 -2.20 -10.93
N GLY A 242 19.82 -2.47 -11.11
CA GLY A 242 18.78 -2.13 -10.14
C GLY A 242 18.21 -0.70 -10.24
N PRO A 243 17.39 -0.28 -9.27
CA PRO A 243 16.59 0.96 -9.31
C PRO A 243 17.39 2.27 -9.38
N SER A 244 18.70 2.22 -9.15
CA SER A 244 19.60 3.37 -9.21
C SER A 244 20.82 3.08 -10.08
N ALA A 245 20.67 2.21 -11.10
CA ALA A 245 21.71 1.95 -12.09
C ALA A 245 22.20 3.27 -12.71
N GLY A 246 23.52 3.41 -12.83
CA GLY A 246 24.20 4.62 -13.29
C GLY A 246 24.52 5.64 -12.21
N CYS A 247 23.90 5.57 -11.02
CA CYS A 247 24.18 6.48 -9.90
C CYS A 247 25.39 6.03 -9.07
N TRP A 248 26.09 7.01 -8.49
CA TRP A 248 27.10 6.80 -7.47
C TRP A 248 26.45 6.55 -6.10
N SER A 249 26.96 5.57 -5.39
CA SER A 249 26.41 5.09 -4.12
C SER A 249 27.50 4.55 -3.20
N VAL A 250 27.10 4.27 -1.97
CA VAL A 250 27.88 3.49 -1.01
C VAL A 250 27.51 2.02 -1.15
N PRO A 251 28.48 1.09 -1.03
CA PRO A 251 28.17 -0.35 -1.03
C PRO A 251 27.17 -0.71 0.07
N GLY A 252 26.16 -1.49 -0.26
CA GLY A 252 25.07 -1.80 0.64
C GLY A 252 23.80 -2.30 -0.02
N GLY A 253 22.96 -2.93 0.79
CA GLY A 253 21.78 -3.65 0.33
C GLY A 253 20.76 -3.87 1.44
N ARG A 254 19.91 -4.87 1.24
CA ARG A 254 18.75 -5.13 2.10
C ARG A 254 19.19 -5.83 3.38
N VAL A 255 18.59 -5.43 4.51
CA VAL A 255 18.73 -6.18 5.76
C VAL A 255 17.85 -7.43 5.70
N GLU A 256 18.45 -8.61 5.89
CA GLU A 256 17.72 -9.87 5.89
C GLU A 256 16.97 -10.12 7.22
N PRO A 257 15.90 -10.93 7.22
CA PRO A 257 15.18 -11.25 8.46
C PRO A 257 16.09 -11.89 9.51
N GLY A 258 16.17 -11.26 10.69
CA GLY A 258 17.02 -11.71 11.80
C GLY A 258 18.47 -11.22 11.75
N GLU A 259 18.86 -10.49 10.70
CA GLU A 259 20.18 -9.91 10.53
C GLU A 259 20.26 -8.51 11.17
N GLY A 260 21.37 -8.21 11.87
CA GLY A 260 21.64 -6.86 12.35
C GLY A 260 22.08 -5.95 11.20
N ALA A 261 21.68 -4.66 11.22
CA ALA A 261 22.01 -3.73 10.13
C ALA A 261 23.53 -3.63 9.84
N LEU A 262 24.38 -3.68 10.86
CA LEU A 262 25.84 -3.67 10.65
C LEU A 262 26.32 -4.97 9.98
N ASP A 263 25.72 -6.11 10.30
CA ASP A 263 26.08 -7.40 9.71
C ASP A 263 25.64 -7.47 8.24
N ALA A 264 24.46 -6.93 7.93
CA ALA A 264 24.00 -6.73 6.55
C ALA A 264 24.99 -5.87 5.76
N ALA A 265 25.35 -4.70 6.27
CA ALA A 265 26.30 -3.81 5.60
C ALA A 265 27.68 -4.46 5.36
N ARG A 266 28.11 -5.33 6.28
CA ARG A 266 29.35 -6.09 6.19
C ARG A 266 29.28 -7.23 5.17
N ARG A 267 28.14 -7.91 5.08
CA ARG A 267 27.86 -8.94 4.06
C ARG A 267 27.89 -8.32 2.67
N GLU A 268 27.13 -7.24 2.48
CA GLU A 268 27.04 -6.50 1.22
C GLU A 268 28.41 -5.99 0.76
N LEU A 269 29.19 -5.36 1.64
CA LEU A 269 30.56 -4.93 1.30
C LEU A 269 31.46 -6.07 0.82
N ARG A 270 31.28 -7.29 1.36
CA ARG A 270 32.05 -8.47 0.95
C ARG A 270 31.58 -8.99 -0.41
N GLU A 271 30.27 -9.03 -0.64
CA GLU A 271 29.66 -9.55 -1.87
C GLU A 271 29.86 -8.58 -3.04
N GLU A 272 29.55 -7.30 -2.84
CA GLU A 272 29.58 -6.26 -3.85
C GLU A 272 31.01 -5.81 -4.20
N VAL A 273 31.92 -5.82 -3.22
CA VAL A 273 33.24 -5.17 -3.36
C VAL A 273 34.42 -6.10 -3.06
N GLY A 274 34.16 -7.30 -2.56
CA GLY A 274 35.21 -8.28 -2.24
C GLY A 274 36.12 -7.87 -1.09
N LEU A 275 35.75 -6.85 -0.29
CA LEU A 275 36.57 -6.34 0.81
C LEU A 275 36.16 -6.98 2.14
N GLY A 276 37.19 -7.26 2.95
CA GLY A 276 37.00 -7.76 4.31
C GLY A 276 36.44 -6.69 5.23
N VAL A 277 35.69 -7.14 6.23
CA VAL A 277 35.13 -6.30 7.29
C VAL A 277 36.28 -5.77 8.17
N PRO A 278 36.39 -4.46 8.41
CA PRO A 278 37.33 -3.93 9.39
C PRO A 278 37.02 -4.53 10.77
N GLU A 279 38.04 -5.02 11.50
CA GLU A 279 37.88 -5.69 12.82
C GLU A 279 37.44 -4.75 13.97
N GLY A 280 36.86 -3.58 13.66
CA GLY A 280 36.42 -2.57 14.63
C GLY A 280 34.94 -2.22 14.56
N ARG A 281 34.46 -1.47 15.56
CA ARG A 281 33.16 -0.80 15.50
C ARG A 281 33.22 0.36 14.48
N PRO A 282 32.17 0.60 13.69
CA PRO A 282 32.07 1.80 12.87
C PRO A 282 32.25 3.06 13.73
N LEU A 283 32.94 4.05 13.17
CA LEU A 283 33.18 5.34 13.81
C LEU A 283 31.93 6.24 13.79
N ALA A 284 30.98 5.94 12.90
CA ALA A 284 29.71 6.64 12.81
C ALA A 284 28.61 5.78 12.20
N ARG A 285 27.36 6.18 12.50
CA ARG A 285 26.14 5.72 11.85
C ARG A 285 25.36 6.95 11.37
N VAL A 286 24.82 6.89 10.17
CA VAL A 286 23.97 7.91 9.56
C VAL A 286 22.70 7.21 9.10
N GLU A 287 21.53 7.74 9.46
CA GLU A 287 20.26 7.21 8.97
C GLU A 287 19.73 8.07 7.83
N VAL A 288 19.32 7.42 6.75
CA VAL A 288 18.73 8.09 5.59
C VAL A 288 17.41 7.40 5.28
N VAL A 289 16.34 8.19 5.21
CA VAL A 289 15.03 7.71 4.75
C VAL A 289 14.90 8.10 3.28
N LEU A 290 14.80 7.12 2.40
CA LEU A 290 14.55 7.34 0.98
C LEU A 290 13.05 7.18 0.69
N PRO A 291 12.49 8.05 -0.16
CA PRO A 291 11.11 7.90 -0.61
C PRO A 291 10.96 6.58 -1.38
N GLY A 292 9.79 5.95 -1.24
CA GLY A 292 9.46 4.66 -1.83
C GLY A 292 8.17 4.12 -1.23
N ASP A 293 7.63 3.05 -1.82
CA ASP A 293 6.45 2.36 -1.30
C ASP A 293 6.71 0.85 -1.13
N PRO A 294 6.94 0.37 0.12
CA PRO A 294 7.19 1.16 1.34
C PRO A 294 8.52 1.94 1.29
N PRO A 295 8.69 2.99 2.11
CA PRO A 295 9.93 3.77 2.16
C PRO A 295 11.11 2.91 2.63
N TRP A 296 12.32 3.29 2.22
CA TRP A 296 13.54 2.67 2.71
C TRP A 296 14.11 3.46 3.88
N ARG A 297 14.43 2.78 4.99
CA ARG A 297 15.29 3.30 6.05
C ARG A 297 16.64 2.63 5.91
N ILE A 298 17.67 3.41 5.64
CA ILE A 298 19.03 2.93 5.42
C ILE A 298 19.90 3.34 6.60
N ALA A 299 20.50 2.35 7.28
CA ALA A 299 21.56 2.56 8.24
C ALA A 299 22.93 2.55 7.54
N GLY A 300 23.51 3.74 7.32
CA GLY A 300 24.83 3.91 6.75
C GLY A 300 25.93 3.96 7.80
N PHE A 301 26.88 3.05 7.73
CA PHE A 301 28.02 2.95 8.64
C PHE A 301 29.29 3.51 8.00
N VAL A 302 30.15 4.10 8.83
CA VAL A 302 31.44 4.65 8.38
C VAL A 302 32.57 4.00 9.17
N ALA A 303 33.55 3.44 8.47
CA ALA A 303 34.71 2.81 9.09
C ALA A 303 36.02 3.33 8.49
N GLU A 304 37.02 3.48 9.35
CA GLU A 304 38.38 3.78 8.94
C GLU A 304 39.14 2.47 8.68
N VAL A 305 39.94 2.45 7.61
CA VAL A 305 40.88 1.34 7.33
C VAL A 305 42.32 1.81 7.44
N GLN A 306 43.19 0.93 7.92
CA GLN A 306 44.64 1.18 7.96
C GLN A 306 45.30 1.04 6.59
N HIS A 307 44.76 0.16 5.74
CA HIS A 307 45.31 -0.13 4.42
C HIS A 307 44.18 -0.18 3.39
N ARG A 308 44.37 0.53 2.27
CA ARG A 308 43.51 0.43 1.10
C ARG A 308 43.77 -0.90 0.41
N ARG A 309 42.72 -1.68 0.20
CA ARG A 309 42.74 -2.87 -0.66
C ARG A 309 41.97 -2.55 -1.92
N ALA A 310 42.44 -3.05 -3.06
CA ALA A 310 41.74 -2.86 -4.32
C ALA A 310 40.36 -3.56 -4.24
N PRO A 311 39.26 -2.84 -4.52
CA PRO A 311 37.95 -3.44 -4.64
C PRO A 311 37.93 -4.43 -5.80
N ARG A 312 37.11 -5.49 -5.67
CA ARG A 312 36.83 -6.40 -6.78
C ARG A 312 35.52 -5.97 -7.44
N PRO A 313 35.48 -5.88 -8.79
CA PRO A 313 34.22 -5.63 -9.48
C PRO A 313 33.21 -6.75 -9.18
N SER A 314 31.96 -6.38 -9.02
CA SER A 314 30.82 -7.30 -9.02
C SER A 314 29.90 -6.99 -10.20
N GLU A 315 28.89 -7.84 -10.42
CA GLU A 315 27.85 -7.59 -11.41
C GLU A 315 26.94 -6.40 -11.01
N GLU A 316 26.98 -5.98 -9.74
CA GLU A 316 26.06 -4.98 -9.18
C GLU A 316 26.68 -3.60 -9.01
N ILE A 317 27.96 -3.54 -8.62
CA ILE A 317 28.66 -2.28 -8.36
C ILE A 317 30.10 -2.31 -8.86
N GLU A 318 30.52 -1.20 -9.46
CA GLU A 318 31.91 -0.93 -9.76
C GLU A 318 32.45 0.06 -8.72
N ALA A 319 33.24 -0.44 -7.77
CA ALA A 319 33.76 0.36 -6.67
C ALA A 319 35.20 0.81 -6.92
N SER A 320 35.54 2.00 -6.41
CA SER A 320 36.89 2.56 -6.46
C SER A 320 37.20 3.43 -5.26
N TRP A 321 38.49 3.53 -4.93
CA TRP A 321 38.98 4.52 -3.98
C TRP A 321 39.12 5.86 -4.70
N MET A 322 38.62 6.92 -4.08
CA MET A 322 38.61 8.25 -4.66
C MET A 322 38.87 9.32 -3.59
N PRO A 323 39.58 10.42 -3.90
CA PRO A 323 39.69 11.55 -2.99
C PRO A 323 38.30 12.05 -2.56
N LEU A 324 38.14 12.38 -1.27
CA LEU A 324 36.85 12.79 -0.74
C LEU A 324 36.26 14.02 -1.46
N ALA A 325 37.11 14.96 -1.90
CA ALA A 325 36.67 16.14 -2.63
C ALA A 325 36.00 15.78 -3.96
N ASP A 326 36.56 14.80 -4.67
CA ASP A 326 36.01 14.31 -5.94
C ASP A 326 34.73 13.51 -5.68
N ALA A 327 34.72 12.68 -4.63
CA ALA A 327 33.55 11.90 -4.25
C ALA A 327 32.34 12.78 -3.91
N LEU A 328 32.57 13.93 -3.26
CA LEU A 328 31.52 14.92 -2.95
C LEU A 328 30.96 15.64 -4.19
N ALA A 329 31.64 15.57 -5.33
CA ALA A 329 31.24 16.21 -6.58
C ALA A 329 30.61 15.22 -7.60
N LEU A 330 30.41 13.95 -7.21
CA LEU A 330 29.86 12.92 -8.09
C LEU A 330 28.38 13.14 -8.39
N GLU A 331 28.01 13.03 -9.67
CA GLU A 331 26.63 13.07 -10.14
C GLU A 331 26.40 12.06 -11.28
N PRO A 332 25.22 11.41 -11.39
CA PRO A 332 24.14 11.44 -10.40
C PRO A 332 24.52 10.63 -9.14
N ALA A 333 24.22 11.14 -7.95
CA ALA A 333 24.47 10.46 -6.67
C ALA A 333 23.19 10.09 -5.92
N THR A 334 23.23 8.96 -5.21
CA THR A 334 22.16 8.58 -4.28
C THR A 334 22.16 9.49 -3.04
N PRO A 335 20.99 9.80 -2.44
CA PRO A 335 20.95 10.63 -1.22
C PRO A 335 21.76 10.04 -0.04
N GLY A 336 21.86 8.71 0.01
CA GLY A 336 22.67 7.98 0.99
C GLY A 336 24.16 8.30 0.89
N LEU A 337 24.70 8.46 -0.32
CA LEU A 337 26.12 8.77 -0.54
C LEU A 337 26.47 10.13 0.07
N SER A 338 25.73 11.18 -0.26
CA SER A 338 26.02 12.54 0.20
C SER A 338 26.02 12.64 1.73
N ALA A 339 25.06 12.00 2.41
CA ALA A 339 24.97 11.99 3.86
C ALA A 339 26.19 11.30 4.52
N VAL A 340 26.63 10.17 3.97
CA VAL A 340 27.79 9.44 4.45
C VAL A 340 29.10 10.18 4.18
N LEU A 341 29.27 10.77 2.99
CA LEU A 341 30.48 11.53 2.64
C LEU A 341 30.65 12.77 3.52
N GLN A 342 29.55 13.47 3.86
CA GLN A 342 29.62 14.57 4.82
C GLN A 342 30.08 14.10 6.20
N ARG A 343 29.69 12.88 6.62
CA ARG A 343 30.16 12.30 7.88
C ARG A 343 31.64 11.94 7.82
N VAL A 344 32.13 11.38 6.70
CA VAL A 344 33.57 11.12 6.48
C VAL A 344 34.37 12.42 6.55
N ARG A 345 33.90 13.50 5.91
CA ARG A 345 34.52 14.83 5.98
C ARG A 345 34.73 15.30 7.42
N HIS A 346 33.71 15.13 8.26
CA HIS A 346 33.79 15.49 9.67
C HIS A 346 34.82 14.64 10.43
N LEU A 347 34.84 13.32 10.19
CA LEU A 347 35.78 12.40 10.84
C LEU A 347 37.25 12.66 10.44
N LEU A 348 37.50 13.05 9.19
CA LEU A 348 38.85 13.42 8.71
C LEU A 348 39.36 14.72 9.35
N ALA A 349 38.46 15.65 9.67
CA ALA A 349 38.82 16.92 10.32
C ALA A 349 39.13 16.77 11.83
N GLN A 350 38.76 15.64 12.44
CA GLN A 350 39.04 15.36 13.84
C GLN A 350 40.43 14.72 14.02
N PRO A 351 41.19 15.08 15.07
CA PRO A 351 42.41 14.38 15.42
C PRO A 351 42.10 12.93 15.83
N THR A 352 43.03 12.01 15.58
CA THR A 352 42.90 10.59 15.94
C THR A 352 42.78 10.47 17.46
N VAL A 353 41.56 10.26 17.97
CA VAL A 353 41.34 9.96 19.39
C VAL A 353 41.59 8.47 19.58
N ALA A 354 42.72 8.12 20.19
CA ALA A 354 42.92 6.78 20.71
C ALA A 354 41.91 6.52 21.84
N GLY A 355 40.84 5.77 21.55
CA GLY A 355 40.07 5.06 22.57
C GLY A 355 38.93 5.81 23.29
N ALA A 356 38.19 6.72 22.64
CA ALA A 356 36.95 7.25 23.21
C ALA A 356 35.71 6.77 22.43
N ASP A 357 34.72 6.22 23.13
CA ASP A 357 33.39 5.95 22.58
C ASP A 357 32.78 7.24 21.99
N PRO A 358 32.15 7.19 20.80
CA PRO A 358 31.55 8.36 20.20
C PRO A 358 30.38 8.89 21.07
N PRO A 359 30.19 10.22 21.16
CA PRO A 359 29.05 10.78 21.86
C PRO A 359 27.76 10.36 21.15
N ARG A 360 26.81 9.85 21.94
CA ARG A 360 25.43 9.61 21.49
C ARG A 360 24.79 10.97 21.25
N LEU A 361 24.42 11.26 20.00
CA LEU A 361 23.47 12.30 19.62
C LEU A 361 22.34 11.66 18.83
#